data_AF-A0A954J3N5-F1
#
_entry.id   AF-A0A954J3N5-F1
#
_cell.length_a   1.000
_cell.length_b   1.000
_cell.length_c   1.000
_cell.angle_alpha   90.00
_cell.angle_beta   90.00
_cell.angle_gamma   90.00
#
_symmetry.space_group_name_H-M   'P 1'
#
loop_
_entity.id
_entity.type
_entity.pdbx_description
1 polymer ?
#
loop_
_entity_poly.entity_id
_entity_poly.type
_entity_poly.pdbx_seq_one_letter_code
_entity_poly.pdbx_strand_id
1 'polypeptide(L)'
;AVGALQGARRGLAVSYGAHFVGRIDVVEGISCGVRTLGDPGLALHVLARLEGEDEPRAIGQLVSLGRDPVTREVRMRWFARVALDPLGTAPPRRAWLYTGSGQPGVPRGLLIGEVELPGSRGEHELRVRQEAEVRELREFWMWRSDTDLARELAGGPGA
;
A
#
# COMPACT_ATOMS: atom_id res chain seq x y z
N ALA A 1 -6.01 -19.76 -9.30
CA ALA A 1 -7.01 -19.03 -8.49
C ALA A 1 -6.79 -19.38 -7.03
N VAL A 2 -6.96 -18.41 -6.13
CA VAL A 2 -6.72 -18.56 -4.69
C VAL A 2 -7.95 -18.00 -3.97
N GLY A 3 -8.52 -18.75 -3.02
CA GLY A 3 -9.67 -18.38 -2.21
C GLY A 3 -9.51 -18.77 -0.74
N ALA A 4 -10.60 -18.79 0.01
CA ALA A 4 -10.61 -19.09 1.45
C ALA A 4 -9.95 -20.43 1.77
N LEU A 5 -10.18 -21.46 0.93
CA LEU A 5 -9.63 -22.80 1.11
C LEU A 5 -8.09 -22.84 0.99
N GLN A 6 -7.49 -21.79 0.42
CA GLN A 6 -6.05 -21.64 0.26
C GLN A 6 -5.48 -20.56 1.21
N GLY A 7 -6.26 -20.13 2.21
CA GLY A 7 -5.83 -19.18 3.24
C GLY A 7 -6.08 -17.71 2.89
N ALA A 8 -6.81 -17.40 1.82
CA ALA A 8 -7.19 -16.02 1.52
C ALA A 8 -8.08 -15.44 2.63
N ARG A 9 -7.73 -14.25 3.11
CA ARG A 9 -8.52 -13.50 4.09
C ARG A 9 -8.62 -12.05 3.67
N ARG A 10 -9.78 -11.45 3.91
CA ARG A 10 -9.99 -10.03 3.66
C ARG A 10 -8.96 -9.20 4.42
N GLY A 11 -8.39 -8.20 3.74
CA GLY A 11 -7.42 -7.27 4.29
C GLY A 11 -5.95 -7.68 4.10
N LEU A 12 -5.67 -8.93 3.70
CA LEU A 12 -4.30 -9.35 3.42
C LEU A 12 -3.71 -8.56 2.25
N ALA A 13 -2.46 -8.15 2.41
CA ALA A 13 -1.70 -7.50 1.36
C ALA A 13 -1.47 -8.45 0.19
N VAL A 14 -1.56 -7.88 -1.01
CA VAL A 14 -1.14 -8.50 -2.25
C VAL A 14 0.12 -7.79 -2.72
N SER A 15 1.15 -8.57 -3.03
CA SER A 15 2.45 -8.05 -3.46
C SER A 15 2.95 -8.71 -4.74
N TYR A 16 3.87 -8.03 -5.41
CA TYR A 16 4.67 -8.57 -6.49
C TYR A 16 6.13 -8.19 -6.21
N GLY A 17 6.99 -9.19 -5.99
CA GLY A 17 8.32 -8.94 -5.46
C GLY A 17 8.25 -8.13 -4.14
N ALA A 18 8.95 -7.00 -4.11
CA ALA A 18 8.96 -6.08 -2.97
C ALA A 18 7.85 -5.01 -3.02
N HIS A 19 6.97 -5.05 -4.03
CA HIS A 19 5.98 -4.00 -4.27
C HIS A 19 4.62 -4.35 -3.70
N PHE A 20 3.97 -3.35 -3.09
CA PHE A 20 2.58 -3.44 -2.70
C PHE A 20 1.68 -3.19 -3.91
N VAL A 21 0.75 -4.12 -4.17
CA VAL A 21 -0.19 -4.05 -5.29
C VAL A 21 -1.57 -3.61 -4.80
N GLY A 22 -2.02 -4.17 -3.68
CA GLY A 22 -3.38 -4.00 -3.19
C GLY A 22 -3.69 -4.87 -1.98
N ARG A 23 -4.98 -5.09 -1.74
CA ARG A 23 -5.48 -5.98 -0.68
C ARG A 23 -6.57 -6.89 -1.18
N ILE A 24 -6.67 -8.05 -0.56
CA ILE A 24 -7.85 -8.90 -0.71
C ILE A 24 -9.06 -8.16 -0.12
N ASP A 25 -10.09 -7.94 -0.93
CA ASP A 25 -11.33 -7.24 -0.54
C ASP A 25 -12.52 -8.18 -0.46
N VAL A 26 -12.63 -9.09 -1.44
CA VAL A 26 -13.65 -10.14 -1.49
C VAL A 26 -12.97 -11.49 -1.39
N VAL A 27 -13.55 -12.42 -0.62
CA VAL A 27 -13.06 -13.79 -0.51
C VAL A 27 -14.22 -14.74 -0.76
N GLU A 28 -14.00 -15.70 -1.65
CA GLU A 28 -14.90 -16.81 -1.97
C GLU A 28 -14.17 -18.14 -1.73
N GLY A 29 -14.84 -19.28 -1.93
CA GLY A 29 -14.27 -20.59 -1.63
C GLY A 29 -12.95 -20.87 -2.36
N ILE A 30 -12.89 -20.56 -3.66
CA ILE A 30 -11.75 -20.85 -4.56
C ILE A 30 -11.19 -19.61 -5.27
N SER A 31 -11.76 -18.44 -4.99
CA SER A 31 -11.47 -17.16 -5.64
C SER A 31 -11.40 -16.04 -4.61
N CYS A 32 -10.74 -14.96 -4.98
CA CYS A 32 -10.76 -13.73 -4.20
C CYS A 32 -10.66 -12.53 -5.15
N GLY A 33 -11.25 -11.42 -4.72
CA GLY A 33 -11.15 -10.13 -5.39
C GLY A 33 -10.09 -9.26 -4.72
N VAL A 34 -9.26 -8.61 -5.52
CA VAL A 34 -8.21 -7.70 -5.05
C VAL A 34 -8.64 -6.27 -5.32
N ARG A 35 -8.63 -5.43 -4.28
CA ARG A 35 -8.68 -3.98 -4.41
C ARG A 35 -7.25 -3.47 -4.54
N THR A 36 -6.91 -2.98 -5.71
CA THR A 36 -5.59 -2.48 -6.07
C THR A 36 -5.37 -1.05 -5.60
N LEU A 37 -4.12 -0.59 -5.61
CA LEU A 37 -3.79 0.82 -5.38
C LEU A 37 -4.53 1.77 -6.32
N GLY A 38 -4.84 1.33 -7.55
CA GLY A 38 -5.57 2.12 -8.53
C GLY A 38 -7.07 2.24 -8.27
N ASP A 39 -7.61 1.53 -7.28
CA ASP A 39 -9.04 1.55 -6.96
C ASP A 39 -9.35 2.61 -5.89
N PRO A 40 -10.34 3.49 -6.14
CA PRO A 40 -10.71 4.52 -5.19
C PRO A 40 -11.09 3.97 -3.80
N GLY A 41 -10.67 4.69 -2.75
CA GLY A 41 -10.99 4.38 -1.36
C GLY A 41 -10.08 3.37 -0.68
N LEU A 42 -9.08 2.79 -1.36
CA LEU A 42 -8.05 1.99 -0.67
C LEU A 42 -7.21 2.90 0.24
N ALA A 43 -7.15 2.60 1.54
CA ALA A 43 -6.46 3.40 2.54
C ALA A 43 -5.28 2.66 3.20
N LEU A 44 -4.12 3.31 3.25
CA LEU A 44 -2.85 2.72 3.71
C LEU A 44 -2.11 3.63 4.68
N HIS A 45 -1.49 3.08 5.70
CA HIS A 45 -0.48 3.77 6.50
C HIS A 45 0.85 3.66 5.78
N VAL A 46 1.57 4.77 5.67
CA VAL A 46 2.71 4.88 4.77
C VAL A 46 3.90 5.54 5.44
N LEU A 47 5.08 5.01 5.12
CA LEU A 47 6.38 5.60 5.39
C LEU A 47 6.88 6.25 4.10
N ALA A 48 7.56 7.39 4.20
CA ALA A 48 8.24 8.03 3.09
C ALA A 48 9.73 8.11 3.37
N ARG A 49 10.55 7.59 2.46
CA ARG A 49 11.99 7.90 2.43
C ARG A 49 12.21 9.04 1.45
N LEU A 50 12.62 10.19 1.97
CA LEU A 50 12.91 11.37 1.17
C LEU A 50 14.27 11.21 0.48
N GLU A 51 14.42 11.76 -0.71
CA GLU A 51 15.71 11.79 -1.39
C GLU A 51 16.77 12.53 -0.55
N GLY A 52 17.93 11.90 -0.39
CA GLY A 52 19.01 12.38 0.48
C GLY A 52 18.85 12.03 1.97
N GLU A 53 17.81 11.29 2.37
CA GLU A 53 17.62 10.81 3.73
C GLU A 53 17.64 9.28 3.79
N ASP A 54 18.35 8.72 4.78
CA ASP A 54 18.44 7.28 4.99
C ASP A 54 17.25 6.72 5.77
N GLU A 55 16.69 7.50 6.71
CA GLU A 55 15.64 7.04 7.61
C GLU A 55 14.24 7.37 7.07
N PRO A 56 13.37 6.36 6.82
CA PRO A 56 11.99 6.59 6.41
C PRO A 56 11.16 7.23 7.53
N ARG A 57 10.33 8.22 7.16
CA ARG A 57 9.47 8.96 8.09
C ARG A 57 8.03 8.50 7.95
N ALA A 58 7.32 8.34 9.05
CA ALA A 58 5.88 8.07 9.01
C ALA A 58 5.12 9.32 8.56
N ILE A 59 4.42 9.23 7.43
CA ILE A 59 3.64 10.36 6.88
C ILE A 59 2.14 10.21 7.14
N GLY A 60 1.73 9.12 7.79
CA GLY A 60 0.34 8.88 8.17
C GLY A 60 -0.42 8.06 7.14
N GLN A 61 -1.68 8.41 6.90
CA GLN A 61 -2.57 7.66 6.00
C GLN A 61 -2.69 8.33 4.64
N LEU A 62 -2.62 7.52 3.59
CA LEU A 62 -2.96 7.87 2.21
C LEU A 62 -4.24 7.14 1.81
N VAL A 63 -5.07 7.80 1.01
CA VAL A 63 -6.30 7.21 0.45
C VAL A 63 -6.28 7.34 -1.06
N SER A 64 -6.43 6.23 -1.77
CA SER A 64 -6.50 6.24 -3.23
C SER A 64 -7.74 6.99 -3.72
N LEU A 65 -7.54 7.86 -4.69
CA LEU A 65 -8.56 8.56 -5.46
C LEU A 65 -8.78 7.92 -6.84
N GLY A 66 -8.07 6.82 -7.12
CA GLY A 66 -8.09 6.15 -8.40
C GLY A 66 -6.82 6.38 -9.22
N ARG A 67 -6.77 5.74 -10.39
CA ARG A 67 -5.68 5.91 -11.35
C ARG A 67 -6.02 6.97 -12.39
N ASP A 68 -5.07 7.84 -12.69
CA ASP A 68 -5.18 8.77 -13.81
C ASP A 68 -5.20 7.98 -15.13
N PRO A 69 -6.21 8.19 -16.01
CA PRO A 69 -6.32 7.42 -17.25
C PRO A 69 -5.23 7.74 -18.27
N VAL A 70 -4.62 8.92 -18.21
CA VAL A 70 -3.60 9.40 -19.15
C VAL A 70 -2.20 9.07 -18.63
N THR A 71 -1.85 9.53 -17.43
CA THR A 71 -0.49 9.34 -16.89
C THR A 71 -0.30 7.95 -16.28
N ARG A 72 -1.39 7.24 -15.99
CA ARG A 72 -1.41 5.94 -15.31
C ARG A 72 -0.86 5.98 -13.90
N GLU A 73 -0.64 7.16 -13.32
CA GLU A 73 -0.23 7.34 -11.92
C GLU A 73 -1.42 7.14 -10.98
N VAL A 74 -1.14 6.70 -9.75
CA VAL A 74 -2.17 6.58 -8.73
C VAL A 74 -2.31 7.92 -8.03
N ARG A 75 -3.51 8.49 -8.06
CA ARG A 75 -3.84 9.71 -7.32
C ARG A 75 -4.14 9.32 -5.88
N MET A 76 -3.46 9.94 -4.93
CA MET A 76 -3.62 9.67 -3.51
C MET A 76 -3.95 10.97 -2.77
N ARG A 77 -4.95 10.93 -1.91
CA ARG A 77 -5.20 12.01 -0.95
C ARG A 77 -4.34 11.79 0.29
N TRP A 78 -3.67 12.86 0.71
CA TRP A 78 -2.85 12.91 1.91
C TRP A 78 -3.27 14.08 2.79
N PHE A 79 -3.36 13.86 4.11
CA PHE A 79 -3.51 14.94 5.08
C PHE A 79 -2.26 15.05 5.95
N ALA A 80 -1.40 16.01 5.61
CA ALA A 80 -0.14 16.27 6.30
C ALA A 80 -0.41 16.97 7.64
N ARG A 81 -0.39 16.19 8.73
CA ARG A 81 -0.56 16.69 10.12
C ARG A 81 0.66 17.47 10.61
N VAL A 82 1.85 17.08 10.15
CA VAL A 82 3.13 17.69 10.50
C VAL A 82 3.78 18.18 9.21
N ALA A 83 4.34 19.40 9.25
CA ALA A 83 5.10 19.92 8.13
C ALA A 83 6.42 19.15 8.05
N LEU A 84 6.77 18.66 6.86
CA LEU A 84 8.11 18.12 6.62
C LEU A 84 9.13 19.25 6.49
N ASP A 85 8.68 20.42 6.04
CA ASP A 85 9.39 21.68 6.08
C ASP A 85 8.54 22.73 6.82
N PRO A 86 8.82 23.00 8.11
CA PRO A 86 8.06 23.96 8.92
C PRO A 86 8.07 25.38 8.39
N LEU A 87 9.11 25.77 7.63
CA LEU A 87 9.22 27.10 7.04
C LEU A 87 8.42 27.23 5.73
N GLY A 88 8.08 26.09 5.10
CA GLY A 88 7.28 26.04 3.88
C GLY A 88 7.96 26.67 2.66
N THR A 89 9.28 26.82 2.69
CA THR A 89 10.08 27.47 1.66
C THR A 89 10.74 26.46 0.71
N ALA A 90 10.85 25.20 1.13
CA ALA A 90 11.45 24.15 0.32
C ALA A 90 10.48 23.67 -0.77
N PRO A 91 10.99 23.40 -1.98
CA PRO A 91 10.18 22.77 -3.03
C PRO A 91 9.74 21.35 -2.62
N PRO A 92 8.71 20.77 -3.27
CA PRO A 92 8.39 19.37 -3.14
C PRO A 92 9.63 18.49 -3.36
N ARG A 93 9.77 17.44 -2.56
CA ARG A 93 10.93 16.55 -2.62
C ARG A 93 10.53 15.19 -3.14
N ARG A 94 11.38 14.61 -3.98
CA ARG A 94 11.23 13.23 -4.41
C ARG A 94 11.27 12.30 -3.19
N ALA A 95 10.37 11.32 -3.17
CA ALA A 95 10.27 10.35 -2.10
C ALA A 95 9.85 8.98 -2.61
N TRP A 96 10.26 7.94 -1.89
CA TRP A 96 9.77 6.57 -2.06
C TRP A 96 8.81 6.23 -0.93
N LEU A 97 7.62 5.76 -1.29
CA LEU A 97 6.57 5.41 -0.35
C LEU A 97 6.60 3.91 -0.06
N TYR A 98 6.50 3.55 1.21
CA TYR A 98 6.48 2.16 1.68
C TYR A 98 5.29 1.91 2.60
N THR A 99 4.79 0.68 2.66
CA THR A 99 3.78 0.31 3.65
C THR A 99 4.32 0.53 5.07
N GLY A 100 3.52 1.17 5.91
CA GLY A 100 3.81 1.38 7.33
C GLY A 100 3.38 0.21 8.20
N SER A 101 3.68 0.31 9.49
CA SER A 101 3.19 -0.61 10.51
C SER A 101 1.75 -0.28 10.94
N GLY A 102 1.15 -1.17 11.74
CA GLY A 102 -0.15 -0.92 12.37
C GLY A 102 -1.37 -1.23 11.50
N GLN A 103 -1.17 -1.79 10.29
CA GLN A 103 -2.27 -2.27 9.47
C GLN A 103 -2.34 -3.80 9.50
N PRO A 104 -3.43 -4.38 10.06
CA PRO A 104 -3.61 -5.83 10.05
C PRO A 104 -3.55 -6.40 8.64
N GLY A 105 -2.83 -7.51 8.47
CA GLY A 105 -2.69 -8.20 7.18
C GLY A 105 -1.73 -7.53 6.19
N VAL A 106 -1.11 -6.41 6.53
CA VAL A 106 -0.14 -5.71 5.67
C VAL A 106 1.23 -5.65 6.33
N PRO A 107 2.28 -6.24 5.71
CA PRO A 107 3.62 -6.10 6.23
C PRO A 107 4.12 -4.68 6.01
N ARG A 108 5.02 -4.22 6.89
CA ARG A 108 5.76 -2.97 6.68
C ARG A 108 6.82 -3.15 5.59
N GLY A 109 7.15 -2.07 4.88
CA GLY A 109 8.31 -2.01 4.00
C GLY A 109 8.08 -2.43 2.54
N LEU A 110 6.85 -2.76 2.14
CA LEU A 110 6.54 -2.99 0.73
C LEU A 110 6.52 -1.66 -0.02
N LEU A 111 7.23 -1.58 -1.15
CA LEU A 111 7.31 -0.40 -1.99
C LEU A 111 5.96 -0.12 -2.66
N ILE A 112 5.39 1.05 -2.42
CA ILE A 112 4.14 1.51 -3.03
C ILE A 112 4.44 2.19 -4.37
N GLY A 113 5.44 3.06 -4.37
CA GLY A 113 5.84 3.82 -5.55
C GLY A 113 6.64 5.07 -5.20
N GLU A 114 6.85 5.89 -6.22
CA GLU A 114 7.60 7.15 -6.13
C GLU A 114 6.65 8.35 -6.22
N VAL A 115 6.97 9.44 -5.54
CA VAL A 115 6.15 10.66 -5.53
C VAL A 115 7.01 11.91 -5.29
N GLU A 116 6.49 13.07 -5.69
CA GLU A 116 6.93 14.35 -5.16
C GLU A 116 6.08 14.72 -3.95
N LEU A 117 6.72 14.87 -2.79
CA LEU A 117 6.06 15.07 -1.50
C LEU A 117 6.11 16.55 -1.11
N PRO A 118 4.96 17.23 -0.94
CA PRO A 118 4.91 18.60 -0.43
C PRO A 118 5.44 18.71 1.01
N GLY A 119 6.11 19.82 1.31
CA GLY A 119 6.65 20.09 2.65
C GLY A 119 5.63 20.63 3.66
N SER A 120 4.53 21.20 3.19
CA SER A 120 3.56 21.95 3.99
C SER A 120 2.47 21.08 4.63
N ARG A 121 1.83 21.62 5.68
CA ARG A 121 0.65 21.00 6.31
C ARG A 121 -0.59 21.11 5.42
N GLY A 122 -1.59 20.29 5.73
CA GLY A 122 -2.91 20.35 5.12
C GLY A 122 -3.18 19.20 4.15
N GLU A 123 -4.21 19.37 3.33
CA GLU A 123 -4.64 18.38 2.36
C GLU A 123 -3.86 18.53 1.06
N HIS A 124 -3.33 17.42 0.56
CA HIS A 124 -2.58 17.33 -0.68
C HIS A 124 -3.09 16.18 -1.53
N GLU A 125 -3.07 16.38 -2.84
CA GLU A 125 -3.19 15.30 -3.80
C GLU A 125 -1.79 14.93 -4.29
N LEU A 126 -1.42 13.68 -4.09
CA LEU A 126 -0.15 13.11 -4.49
C LEU A 126 -0.33 12.25 -5.74
N ARG A 127 0.66 12.30 -6.64
CA ARG A 127 0.72 11.43 -7.81
C ARG A 127 1.81 10.38 -7.61
N VAL A 128 1.38 9.14 -7.40
CA VAL A 128 2.29 8.04 -7.11
C VAL A 128 2.55 7.24 -8.38
N ARG A 129 3.81 7.24 -8.82
CA ARG A 129 4.28 6.46 -9.94
C ARG A 129 4.66 5.05 -9.48
N GLN A 130 4.10 4.05 -10.15
CA GLN A 130 4.45 2.64 -9.96
C GLN A 130 5.26 2.14 -11.16
N GLU A 131 6.07 1.11 -10.94
CA GLU A 131 6.76 0.40 -12.01
C GLU A 131 5.75 -0.22 -13.00
N ALA A 132 6.13 -0.35 -14.27
CA ALA A 132 5.25 -0.85 -15.32
C ALA A 132 4.79 -2.29 -15.05
N GLU A 133 5.71 -3.14 -14.62
CA GLU A 133 5.43 -4.56 -14.36
C GLU A 133 4.36 -4.75 -13.27
N VAL A 134 4.38 -3.92 -12.22
CA VAL A 134 3.39 -3.94 -11.13
C VAL A 134 1.98 -3.54 -11.60
N ARG A 135 1.87 -2.81 -12.72
CA ARG A 135 0.59 -2.34 -13.27
C ARG A 135 -0.11 -3.38 -14.14
N GLU A 136 0.64 -4.33 -14.70
CA GLU A 136 0.16 -5.28 -15.71
C GLU A 136 0.27 -6.74 -15.24
N LEU A 137 0.18 -6.93 -13.92
CA LEU A 137 0.39 -8.22 -13.29
C LEU A 137 -0.65 -9.27 -13.70
N ARG A 138 -0.16 -10.45 -14.08
CA ARG A 138 -0.93 -11.68 -14.24
C ARG A 138 -0.87 -12.59 -13.02
N GLU A 139 0.17 -12.39 -12.20
CA GLU A 139 0.46 -13.18 -11.01
C GLU A 139 0.84 -12.26 -9.87
N PHE A 140 0.46 -12.66 -8.66
CA PHE A 140 0.74 -11.92 -7.43
C PHE A 140 0.80 -12.89 -6.26
N TRP A 141 1.44 -12.43 -5.19
CA TRP A 141 1.60 -13.17 -3.95
C TRP A 141 0.71 -12.56 -2.87
N MET A 142 0.11 -13.42 -2.06
CA MET A 142 -0.60 -13.00 -0.85
C MET A 142 0.37 -13.04 0.33
N TRP A 143 0.42 -11.94 1.07
CA TRP A 143 1.16 -11.95 2.33
C TRP A 143 0.43 -12.78 3.39
N ARG A 144 1.16 -13.68 4.05
CA ARG A 144 0.70 -14.44 5.21
C ARG A 144 1.66 -14.16 6.36
N SER A 145 1.15 -13.82 7.53
CA SER A 145 1.99 -13.72 8.72
C SER A 145 2.22 -15.10 9.34
N ASP A 146 3.34 -15.29 10.05
CA ASP A 146 3.59 -16.52 10.81
C ASP A 146 2.47 -16.79 11.84
N THR A 147 1.86 -15.73 12.38
CA THR A 147 0.70 -15.83 13.27
C THR A 147 -0.54 -16.37 12.55
N ASP A 148 -0.72 -16.04 11.26
CA ASP A 148 -1.81 -16.61 10.45
C ASP A 148 -1.59 -18.10 10.19
N LEU A 149 -0.34 -18.49 9.92
CA LEU A 149 0.04 -19.88 9.73
C LEU A 149 -0.12 -20.68 11.04
N ALA A 150 0.32 -20.12 12.17
CA ALA A 150 0.19 -20.76 13.47
C ALA A 150 -1.28 -20.94 13.89
N ARG A 151 -2.16 -19.97 13.60
CA ARG A 151 -3.61 -20.08 13.89
C ARG A 151 -4.30 -21.12 13.00
N GLU A 152 -3.85 -21.28 11.76
CA GLU A 152 -4.34 -22.31 10.83
C GLU A 152 -3.90 -23.72 11.27
N LEU A 153 -2.64 -23.87 11.68
CA LEU A 153 -2.12 -25.12 12.24
C LEU A 153 -2.78 -25.46 13.58
N ALA A 154 -3.14 -24.47 14.39
CA ALA A 154 -3.83 -24.66 15.66
C ALA A 154 -5.35 -24.94 15.50
N GLY A 155 -5.92 -24.68 14.32
CA GLY A 155 -7.36 -24.79 14.05
C GLY A 155 -7.71 -25.78 12.94
N GLY A 156 -7.03 -26.93 12.89
CA GLY A 156 -7.27 -27.98 11.88
C GLY A 156 -8.76 -28.36 11.71
N PRO A 157 -9.15 -28.93 10.55
CA PRO A 157 -10.52 -28.96 10.06
C PRO A 157 -11.45 -29.73 11.02
N GLY A 158 -12.28 -29.00 11.75
CA GLY A 158 -13.25 -29.58 12.67
C GLY A 158 -13.54 -28.67 13.87
N ALA A 159 -14.28 -27.58 13.62
CA ALA A 159 -15.11 -26.92 14.63
C ALA A 159 -16.42 -26.50 13.97
#